data_AF-A0AAU4KQE7-F1
#
_entry.id   AF-A0AAU4KQE7-F1
#
_cell.length_a   1.000
_cell.length_b   1.000
_cell.length_c   1.000
_cell.angle_alpha   90.00
_cell.angle_beta   90.00
_cell.angle_gamma   90.00
#
_symmetry.space_group_name_H-M   'P 1'
#
loop_
_entity.id
_entity.type
_entity.pdbx_description
1 polymer ?
#
loop_
_entity_poly.entity_id
_entity_poly.type
_entity_poly.pdbx_seq_one_letter_code
_entity_poly.pdbx_strand_id
1 'polypeptide(L)'
;MPGQRVLGPVAGRAAVLDVIRDGHTAQAGRVLHHLGNVVVTTTDAATAEVRACLVQTRNTGESIQMISTGVCTFGLRRSDGGWRIAELTLTLDNAF
;
A
#
# COMPACT_ATOMS: atom_id res chain seq x y z
N MET A 1 3.64 20.09 -11.63
CA MET A 1 2.84 18.95 -12.12
C MET A 1 3.39 17.69 -11.48
N PRO A 2 2.68 17.02 -10.58
CA PRO A 2 2.97 15.63 -10.28
C PRO A 2 1.74 14.84 -10.69
N GLY A 3 1.61 14.33 -11.91
CA GLY A 3 2.61 13.50 -12.58
C GLY A 3 2.36 12.08 -12.11
N GLN A 4 1.24 11.51 -12.56
CA GLN A 4 0.78 10.16 -12.25
C GLN A 4 1.92 9.17 -12.49
N ARG A 5 2.62 8.79 -11.41
CA ARG A 5 3.44 7.59 -11.44
C ARG A 5 2.47 6.44 -11.25
N VAL A 6 1.89 5.97 -12.36
CA VAL A 6 1.38 4.59 -12.38
C VAL A 6 2.57 3.74 -11.96
N LEU A 7 2.55 3.27 -10.72
CA LEU A 7 3.44 2.19 -10.31
C LEU A 7 3.01 1.02 -11.19
N GLY A 8 3.73 0.82 -12.30
CA GLY A 8 3.57 -0.36 -13.13
C GLY A 8 3.77 -1.61 -12.29
N PRO A 9 3.50 -2.81 -12.82
CA PRO A 9 3.77 -4.03 -12.07
C PRO A 9 5.24 -4.05 -11.61
N VAL A 10 5.45 -4.05 -10.29
CA VAL A 10 6.77 -4.14 -9.66
C VAL A 10 6.96 -5.56 -9.17
N ALA A 11 7.78 -6.33 -9.89
CA ALA A 11 8.02 -7.73 -9.57
C ALA A 11 9.37 -7.93 -8.87
N GLY A 12 9.36 -8.71 -7.80
CA GLY A 12 10.56 -9.09 -7.05
C GLY A 12 10.91 -8.15 -5.91
N ARG A 13 11.44 -8.73 -4.83
CA ARG A 13 11.66 -8.02 -3.55
C ARG A 13 12.63 -6.84 -3.67
N ALA A 14 13.67 -6.95 -4.50
CA ALA A 14 14.64 -5.88 -4.69
C ALA A 14 13.98 -4.65 -5.32
N ALA A 15 13.28 -4.83 -6.44
CA ALA A 15 12.57 -3.75 -7.11
C ALA A 15 11.50 -3.10 -6.23
N VAL A 16 10.76 -3.90 -5.45
CA VAL A 16 9.80 -3.38 -4.46
C VAL A 16 10.49 -2.49 -3.43
N LEU A 17 11.64 -2.91 -2.90
CA LEU A 17 12.37 -2.10 -1.93
C LEU A 17 12.89 -0.79 -2.53
N ASP A 18 13.34 -0.81 -3.78
CA ASP A 18 13.81 0.40 -4.45
C ASP A 18 12.68 1.42 -4.62
N VAL A 19 11.50 0.96 -5.04
CA VAL A 19 10.29 1.81 -5.09
C VAL A 19 9.95 2.41 -3.73
N ILE A 20 9.99 1.62 -2.65
CA ILE A 20 9.68 2.11 -1.30
C ILE A 20 10.73 3.12 -0.82
N ARG A 21 12.01 2.88 -1.11
CA ARG A 21 13.11 3.80 -0.75
C ARG A 21 13.02 5.11 -1.50
N ASP A 22 12.75 5.06 -2.80
CA ASP A 22 12.55 6.24 -3.64
C ASP A 22 11.36 7.07 -3.14
N GLY A 23 10.23 6.39 -2.88
CA GLY A 23 9.03 7.03 -2.33
C GLY A 23 9.30 7.68 -0.97
N HIS A 24 10.02 6.99 -0.08
CA HIS A 24 10.37 7.53 1.24
C HIS A 24 11.32 8.73 1.14
N THR A 25 12.32 8.67 0.25
CA THR A 25 13.29 9.76 0.03
C THR A 25 12.61 11.00 -0.54
N ALA A 26 11.62 10.82 -1.43
CA ALA A 26 10.84 11.91 -2.00
C ALA A 26 9.77 12.49 -1.05
N GLN A 27 9.48 11.82 0.07
CA GLN A 27 8.41 12.20 0.97
C GLN A 27 8.85 13.28 1.96
N ALA A 28 8.15 14.41 1.96
CA ALA A 28 8.23 15.40 3.04
C ALA A 28 7.26 15.05 4.17
N GLY A 29 7.71 15.17 5.42
CA GLY A 29 6.91 14.91 6.62
C GLY A 29 6.61 13.44 6.88
N ARG A 30 5.82 13.18 7.93
CA ARG A 30 5.44 11.83 8.37
C ARG A 30 4.13 11.42 7.73
N VAL A 31 4.12 10.29 7.02
CA VAL A 31 2.91 9.69 6.45
C VAL A 31 2.43 8.53 7.33
N LEU A 32 1.12 8.48 7.58
CA LEU A 32 0.43 7.38 8.22
C LEU A 32 -0.53 6.75 7.21
N HIS A 33 -0.57 5.42 7.21
CA HIS A 33 -1.49 4.62 6.41
C HIS A 33 -2.55 4.07 7.35
N HIS A 34 -3.80 4.46 7.14
CA HIS A 34 -4.95 3.98 7.89
C HIS A 34 -5.68 2.97 7.01
N LEU A 35 -5.79 1.73 7.48
CA LEU A 35 -6.52 0.67 6.80
C LEU A 35 -7.80 0.37 7.60
N GLY A 36 -8.94 0.46 6.93
CA GLY A 36 -10.25 0.20 7.51
C GLY A 36 -11.09 -0.72 6.62
N ASN A 37 -12.26 -1.12 7.13
CA ASN A 37 -13.23 -1.96 6.41
C ASN A 37 -12.58 -3.22 5.79
N VAL A 38 -11.78 -3.90 6.60
CA VAL A 38 -11.00 -5.06 6.16
C VAL A 38 -11.93 -6.24 5.91
N VAL A 39 -11.86 -6.77 4.69
CA VAL A 39 -12.53 -8.00 4.28
C VAL A 39 -11.47 -9.04 3.96
N VAL A 40 -11.61 -10.23 4.52
CA VAL A 40 -10.70 -11.36 4.30
C VAL A 40 -11.48 -12.47 3.60
N THR A 41 -10.98 -12.89 2.44
CA THR A 41 -11.50 -14.03 1.68
C THR A 41 -10.41 -15.10 1.64
N THR A 42 -10.61 -16.21 2.33
CA THR A 42 -9.67 -17.33 2.32
C THR A 42 -10.04 -18.32 1.22
N THR A 43 -9.10 -18.62 0.32
CA THR A 43 -9.26 -19.65 -0.71
C THR A 43 -8.86 -21.03 -0.19
N ASP A 44 -7.85 -21.10 0.70
CA ASP A 44 -7.46 -22.33 1.41
C ASP A 44 -6.67 -22.00 2.71
N ALA A 45 -6.10 -23.02 3.36
CA ALA A 45 -5.32 -22.85 4.59
C ALA A 45 -3.97 -22.11 4.40
N ALA A 46 -3.51 -21.98 3.17
CA ALA A 46 -2.21 -21.41 2.80
C ALA A 46 -2.33 -20.08 2.03
N THR A 47 -3.53 -19.69 1.60
CA THR A 47 -3.77 -18.51 0.76
C THR A 47 -4.97 -17.70 1.23
N ALA A 48 -4.85 -16.38 1.14
CA ALA A 48 -5.96 -15.46 1.44
C ALA A 48 -5.86 -14.23 0.56
N GLU A 49 -7.00 -13.67 0.18
CA GLU A 49 -7.13 -12.33 -0.33
C GLU A 49 -7.64 -11.41 0.79
N VAL A 50 -7.04 -10.24 0.94
CA VAL A 50 -7.49 -9.21 1.88
C VAL A 50 -7.75 -7.93 1.13
N ARG A 51 -8.93 -7.34 1.32
CA ARG A 51 -9.27 -6.02 0.77
C ARG A 51 -9.51 -5.03 1.89
N ALA A 52 -8.96 -3.84 1.79
CA ALA A 52 -9.09 -2.80 2.81
C ALA A 52 -9.21 -1.41 2.17
N CYS A 53 -10.04 -0.55 2.76
CA CYS A 53 -10.05 0.87 2.44
C CYS A 53 -8.81 1.55 3.01
N LEU A 54 -8.17 2.41 2.23
CA LEU A 54 -6.98 3.16 2.58
C LEU A 54 -7.32 4.63 2.75
N VAL A 55 -6.81 5.23 3.83
CA VAL A 55 -6.63 6.68 3.95
C VAL A 55 -5.18 6.96 4.33
N GLN A 56 -4.50 7.80 3.57
CA GLN A 56 -3.16 8.26 3.88
C GLN A 56 -3.21 9.72 4.37
N THR A 57 -2.59 9.96 5.51
CA THR A 57 -2.43 11.31 6.06
C THR A 57 -0.96 11.68 6.13
N ARG A 58 -0.62 12.92 5.78
CA ARG A 58 0.72 13.50 5.94
C ARG A 58 0.70 14.58 7.00
N ASN A 59 1.68 14.52 7.90
CA ASN A 59 1.94 15.53 8.91
C ASN A 59 3.31 16.18 8.65
N THR A 60 3.34 17.50 8.44
CA THR A 60 4.57 18.27 8.23
C THR A 60 5.06 19.01 9.48
N GLY A 61 4.32 18.92 10.60
CA GLY A 61 4.54 19.70 11.82
C GLY A 61 3.64 20.95 11.88
N GLU A 62 3.30 21.53 10.73
CA GLU A 62 2.43 22.72 10.62
C GLU A 62 0.98 22.36 10.33
N SER A 63 0.75 21.27 9.60
CA SER A 63 -0.58 20.79 9.25
C SER A 63 -0.61 19.28 9.09
N ILE A 64 -1.82 18.74 9.23
CA ILE A 64 -2.14 17.34 8.90
C ILE A 64 -3.11 17.37 7.73
N GLN A 65 -2.77 16.69 6.65
CA GLN A 65 -3.56 16.66 5.42
C GLN A 65 -3.81 15.21 5.00
N MET A 66 -5.02 14.94 4.52
CA MET A 66 -5.31 13.71 3.79
C MET A 66 -4.68 13.83 2.40
N ILE A 67 -3.77 12.91 2.06
CA ILE A 67 -3.03 12.96 0.80
C ILE A 67 -3.49 11.89 -0.19
N SER A 68 -4.09 10.80 0.28
CA SER A 68 -4.66 9.77 -0.57
C SER A 68 -5.82 9.02 0.08
N THR A 69 -6.78 8.59 -0.73
CA THR A 69 -7.75 7.55 -0.38
C THR A 69 -7.71 6.46 -1.44
N GLY A 70 -8.19 5.28 -1.11
CA GLY A 70 -8.28 4.21 -2.08
C GLY A 70 -8.59 2.86 -1.47
N VAL A 71 -8.20 1.82 -2.19
CA VAL A 71 -8.36 0.43 -1.80
C VAL A 71 -7.04 -0.31 -1.98
N CYS A 72 -6.64 -1.04 -0.95
CA CYS A 72 -5.57 -2.03 -1.01
C CYS A 72 -6.18 -3.43 -1.18
N THR A 73 -5.72 -4.18 -2.17
CA THR A 73 -5.99 -5.61 -2.30
C THR A 73 -4.68 -6.38 -2.13
N PHE A 74 -4.62 -7.25 -1.13
CA PHE A 74 -3.45 -8.06 -0.79
C PHE A 74 -3.72 -9.52 -1.17
N GLY A 75 -2.84 -10.10 -1.99
CA GLY A 75 -2.70 -11.55 -2.09
C GLY A 75 -1.72 -12.03 -1.02
N LEU A 76 -2.17 -12.88 -0.11
CA LEU A 76 -1.37 -13.42 0.99
C LEU A 76 -1.05 -14.90 0.79
N ARG A 77 0.16 -15.29 1.17
CA ARG A 77 0.59 -16.68 1.26
C ARG A 77 1.15 -16.98 2.64
N ARG A 78 0.77 -18.12 3.20
CA ARG A 78 1.31 -18.60 4.47
C ARG A 78 2.72 -19.14 4.28
N SER A 79 3.58 -18.85 5.23
CA SER A 79 4.94 -19.35 5.35
C SER A 79 5.20 -19.76 6.80
N ASP A 80 6.34 -20.40 7.08
CA ASP A 80 6.70 -20.85 8.43
C ASP A 80 6.69 -19.72 9.48
N GLY A 81 6.90 -18.48 9.05
CA GLY A 81 6.84 -17.28 9.89
C GLY A 81 5.50 -16.54 9.90
N GLY A 82 4.44 -17.12 9.34
CA GLY A 82 3.13 -16.50 9.21
C GLY A 82 2.79 -16.03 7.79
N TRP A 83 1.78 -15.19 7.69
CA TRP A 83 1.30 -14.64 6.42
C TRP A 83 2.31 -13.65 5.82
N ARG A 84 2.55 -13.78 4.52
CA ARG A 84 3.38 -12.86 3.72
C ARG A 84 2.56 -12.31 2.58
N ILE A 85 2.81 -11.05 2.23
CA ILE A 85 2.24 -10.42 1.04
C ILE A 85 2.95 -11.02 -0.17
N ALA A 86 2.21 -11.77 -0.98
CA ALA A 86 2.65 -12.28 -2.26
C ALA A 86 2.35 -11.29 -3.39
N GLU A 87 1.27 -10.52 -3.25
CA GLU A 87 0.84 -9.50 -4.21
C GLU A 87 0.15 -8.34 -3.48
N LEU A 88 0.32 -7.12 -4.00
CA LEU A 88 -0.37 -5.93 -3.52
C LEU A 88 -0.79 -5.08 -4.72
N THR A 89 -2.10 -4.85 -4.83
CA THR A 89 -2.70 -3.90 -5.77
C THR A 89 -3.21 -2.69 -4.99
N LEU A 90 -2.81 -1.50 -5.42
CA LEU A 90 -3.27 -0.22 -4.86
C LEU A 90 -4.11 0.50 -5.90
N THR A 91 -5.35 0.79 -5.57
CA THR A 91 -6.24 1.62 -6.38
C THR A 91 -6.52 2.90 -5.61
N LEU A 92 -5.93 4.01 -6.02
CA LEU A 92 -6.14 5.31 -5.37
C LEU A 92 -7.31 6.04 -6.03
N ASP A 93 -8.20 6.63 -5.22
CA ASP A 93 -9.34 7.39 -5.72
C ASP A 93 -8.90 8.78 -6.22
N ASN A 94 -7.81 9.30 -5.65
CA ASN A 94 -7.27 10.60 -5.99
C ASN A 94 -5.98 10.46 -6.80
N ALA A 95 -6.14 10.13 -8.08
CA ALA A 95 -5.07 10.29 -9.06
C ALA A 95 -4.89 11.79 -9.34
N PHE A 96 -3.92 12.44 -8.70
CA PHE A 96 -3.40 13.74 -9.10
C PHE A 96 -2.25 13.58 -10.10
#